data_AF-A0A7J9FFT5-F1
#
_entry.id   AF-A0A7J9FFT5-F1
#
_cell.length_a   1.000
_cell.length_b   1.000
_cell.length_c   1.000
_cell.angle_alpha   90.00
_cell.angle_beta   90.00
_cell.angle_gamma   90.00
#
_symmetry.space_group_name_H-M   'P 1'
#
loop_
_entity.id
_entity.type
_entity.pdbx_description
1 polymer ?
#
loop_
_entity_poly.entity_id
_entity_poly.type
_entity_poly.pdbx_seq_one_letter_code
_entity_poly.pdbx_strand_id
1 'polypeptide(L)'
;MFTDMAVEAARMREETRRMNELLRSLQLALRSPQAEMVDDFMLFLAAIDKNDGENALNFDEKAMMNSILAMMNGGNNGELAADGGKKEA
;
A
#
# COMPACT_ATOMS: atom_id res chain seq x y z
N MET A 1 -33.53 24.78 10.83
CA MET A 1 -32.34 25.17 11.63
C MET A 1 -31.60 23.97 12.20
N PHE A 2 -32.16 23.18 13.14
CA PHE A 2 -31.47 21.98 13.65
C PHE A 2 -31.34 20.85 12.62
N THR A 3 -32.31 20.71 11.73
CA THR A 3 -32.30 19.73 10.63
C THR A 3 -31.24 20.04 9.58
N ASP A 4 -31.04 21.32 9.26
CA ASP A 4 -30.06 21.76 8.25
C ASP A 4 -28.63 21.52 8.74
N MET A 5 -28.38 21.81 10.02
CA MET A 5 -27.08 21.53 10.67
C MET A 5 -26.77 20.03 10.74
N ALA A 6 -27.77 19.18 10.99
CA ALA A 6 -27.58 17.73 10.99
C ALA A 6 -27.25 17.18 9.59
N VAL A 7 -27.89 17.72 8.55
CA VAL A 7 -27.61 17.36 7.14
C VAL A 7 -26.21 17.80 6.75
N GLU A 8 -25.79 19.00 7.17
CA GLU A 8 -24.47 19.55 6.88
C GLU A 8 -23.35 18.79 7.62
N ALA A 9 -23.58 18.41 8.89
CA ALA A 9 -22.66 17.55 9.65
C ALA A 9 -22.50 16.15 9.03
N ALA A 10 -23.60 15.55 8.54
CA ALA A 10 -23.54 14.28 7.83
C ALA A 10 -22.72 14.39 6.53
N ARG A 11 -22.86 15.50 5.80
CA ARG A 11 -22.11 15.78 4.58
C ARG A 11 -20.61 15.94 4.84
N MET A 12 -20.23 16.72 5.87
CA MET A 12 -18.83 16.88 6.27
C MET A 12 -18.19 15.56 6.73
N ARG A 13 -18.95 14.72 7.45
CA ARG A 13 -18.48 13.40 7.88
C ARG A 13 -18.22 12.47 6.69
N GLU A 14 -19.10 12.49 5.69
CA GLU A 14 -18.95 11.70 4.47
C GLU A 14 -17.76 12.19 3.63
N GLU A 15 -17.56 13.51 3.52
CA GLU A 15 -16.40 14.09 2.84
C GLU A 15 -15.08 13.73 3.55
N THR A 16 -15.07 13.80 4.88
CA THR A 16 -13.92 13.39 5.71
C THR A 16 -13.62 11.90 5.54
N ARG A 17 -14.65 11.05 5.44
CA ARG A 17 -14.49 9.62 5.18
C ARG A 17 -13.83 9.39 3.82
N ARG A 18 -14.35 10.02 2.76
CA ARG A 18 -13.79 9.90 1.40
C ARG A 18 -12.36 10.38 1.31
N MET A 19 -12.04 11.50 1.96
CA MET A 19 -10.67 12.01 2.02
C MET A 19 -9.72 10.99 2.67
N ASN A 20 -10.13 10.37 3.79
CA ASN A 20 -9.31 9.34 4.45
C ASN A 20 -9.13 8.09 3.60
N GLU A 21 -10.15 7.64 2.87
CA GLU A 21 -10.04 6.52 1.93
C GLU A 21 -9.05 6.84 0.80
N LEU A 22 -9.12 8.05 0.24
CA LEU A 22 -8.18 8.52 -0.78
C LEU A 22 -6.75 8.56 -0.25
N LEU A 23 -6.53 9.15 0.93
CA LEU A 23 -5.21 9.19 1.57
C LEU A 23 -4.65 7.80 1.81
N ARG A 24 -5.48 6.85 2.25
CA ARG A 24 -5.07 5.45 2.43
C ARG A 24 -4.70 4.80 1.10
N SER A 25 -5.47 5.04 0.04
CA SER A 25 -5.16 4.52 -1.30
C SER A 25 -3.85 5.09 -1.85
N LEU A 26 -3.60 6.38 -1.64
CA LEU A 26 -2.35 7.04 -2.02
C LEU A 26 -1.17 6.51 -1.21
N GLN A 27 -1.34 6.28 0.10
CA GLN A 27 -0.30 5.68 0.93
C GLN A 27 0.05 4.26 0.48
N LEU A 28 -0.94 3.46 0.07
CA LEU A 28 -0.71 2.13 -0.50
C LEU A 28 -0.01 2.22 -1.86
N ALA A 29 -0.38 3.18 -2.71
CA ALA A 29 0.25 3.40 -4.01
C ALA A 29 1.69 3.97 -3.90
N LEU A 30 1.97 4.74 -2.85
CA LEU A 30 3.29 5.31 -2.55
C LEU A 30 4.19 4.36 -1.77
N ARG A 31 3.64 3.27 -1.21
CA ARG A 31 4.43 2.24 -0.55
C ARG A 31 5.27 1.55 -1.62
N SER A 32 6.59 1.60 -1.48
CA SER A 32 7.45 0.89 -2.41
C SER A 32 7.29 -0.63 -2.18
N PRO A 33 7.26 -1.45 -3.24
CA PRO A 33 7.23 -2.92 -3.11
C PRO A 33 8.39 -3.45 -2.24
N GLN A 34 9.50 -2.71 -2.21
CA GLN A 34 10.67 -3.01 -1.39
C GLN A 34 10.40 -2.82 0.11
N ALA A 35 9.68 -1.76 0.50
CA ALA A 35 9.33 -1.53 1.90
C ALA A 35 8.31 -2.56 2.40
N GLU A 36 7.33 -2.90 1.57
CA GLU A 36 6.33 -3.93 1.90
C GLU A 36 6.98 -5.30 2.10
N MET A 37 7.91 -5.67 1.22
CA MET A 37 8.69 -6.90 1.35
C MET A 37 9.50 -6.98 2.66
N VAL A 38 10.11 -5.87 3.08
CA VAL A 38 10.86 -5.81 4.35
C VAL A 38 9.92 -5.97 5.54
N ASP A 39 8.75 -5.33 5.50
CA ASP A 39 7.74 -5.45 6.55
C ASP A 39 7.22 -6.90 6.67
N ASP A 40 6.92 -7.54 5.54
CA ASP A 40 6.46 -8.95 5.49
C ASP A 40 7.54 -9.93 6.02
N PHE A 41 8.81 -9.68 5.69
CA PHE A 41 9.92 -10.48 6.20
C PHE A 41 10.10 -10.31 7.72
N MET A 42 9.97 -9.10 8.25
CA MET A 42 10.05 -8.84 9.70
C MET A 42 8.88 -9.49 10.45
N LEU A 43 7.68 -9.50 9.88
CA LEU A 43 6.51 -10.21 10.43
C LEU A 43 6.75 -11.72 10.48
N PHE A 44 7.34 -12.30 9.44
CA PHE A 44 7.72 -13.71 9.41
C PHE A 44 8.73 -14.06 10.50
N LEU A 45 9.80 -13.26 10.66
CA LEU A 45 10.79 -13.46 11.74
C LEU A 45 10.13 -13.37 13.13
N ALA A 46 9.22 -12.44 13.32
CA ALA A 46 8.48 -12.30 14.58
C ALA A 46 7.53 -13.50 14.84
N ALA A 47 6.97 -14.10 13.80
CA ALA A 47 6.17 -15.32 13.93
C ALA A 47 7.05 -16.53 14.34
N ILE A 48 8.25 -16.65 13.76
CA ILE A 48 9.24 -17.67 14.15
C ILE A 48 9.63 -17.51 15.63
N ASP A 49 9.96 -16.29 16.05
CA ASP A 49 10.38 -16.00 17.44
C ASP A 49 9.28 -16.36 18.46
N LYS A 50 8.02 -16.19 18.07
CA LYS A 50 6.86 -16.56 18.89
C LYS A 50 6.45 -18.03 18.77
N ASN A 51 7.16 -18.83 17.97
CA ASN A 51 6.77 -20.20 17.60
C ASN A 51 5.33 -20.28 17.05
N ASP A 52 4.91 -19.23 16.34
CA ASP A 52 3.61 -19.12 15.71
C ASP A 52 3.67 -19.71 14.29
N GLY A 53 3.60 -21.04 14.25
CA GLY A 53 3.70 -21.81 13.01
C GLY A 53 2.61 -21.47 11.99
N GLU A 54 1.40 -21.09 12.44
CA GLU A 54 0.30 -20.72 11.54
C GLU A 54 0.61 -19.43 10.79
N ASN A 55 1.12 -18.40 11.49
CA ASN A 55 1.52 -17.16 10.83
C ASN A 55 2.83 -17.28 10.06
N ALA A 56 3.77 -18.13 10.49
CA ALA A 56 5.00 -18.38 9.76
C ALA A 56 4.75 -19.10 8.42
N LEU A 57 3.74 -19.99 8.34
CA LEU A 57 3.38 -20.69 7.11
C LEU A 57 2.70 -19.81 6.06
N ASN A 58 2.19 -18.64 6.45
CA ASN A 58 1.57 -17.68 5.53
C ASN A 58 2.59 -16.81 4.79
N PHE A 59 3.90 -17.00 5.06
CA PHE A 59 4.95 -16.26 4.37
C PHE A 59 5.10 -16.73 2.92
N ASP A 60 4.96 -15.79 1.97
CA ASP A 60 5.12 -16.06 0.55
C ASP A 60 6.60 -15.98 0.14
N GLU A 61 7.33 -17.08 0.36
CA GLU A 61 8.74 -17.23 -0.02
C GLU A 61 8.98 -16.95 -1.52
N LYS A 62 8.01 -17.30 -2.38
CA LYS A 62 8.13 -17.14 -3.83
C LYS A 62 8.01 -15.67 -4.22
N ALA A 63 7.09 -14.92 -3.62
CA ALA A 63 6.99 -13.48 -3.80
C ALA A 63 8.25 -12.76 -3.31
N MET A 64 8.84 -13.22 -2.19
CA MET A 64 10.11 -12.69 -1.69
C MET A 64 11.24 -12.94 -2.69
N MET A 65 11.47 -14.18 -3.12
CA MET A 65 12.52 -14.51 -4.08
C MET A 65 12.38 -13.73 -5.39
N ASN A 66 11.16 -13.61 -5.92
CA ASN A 66 10.91 -12.84 -7.14
C ASN A 66 11.24 -11.35 -6.96
N SER A 67 10.94 -10.78 -5.79
CA SER A 67 11.29 -9.40 -5.46
C SER A 67 12.81 -9.20 -5.34
N ILE A 68 13.55 -10.16 -4.76
CA ILE A 68 15.03 -10.14 -4.74
C ILE A 68 15.57 -10.20 -6.17
N LEU A 69 15.05 -11.12 -7.01
CA LEU A 69 15.46 -11.25 -8.39
C LEU A 69 15.16 -9.98 -9.20
N ALA A 70 14.02 -9.32 -8.98
CA ALA A 70 13.70 -8.05 -9.61
C ALA A 70 14.69 -6.95 -9.20
N MET A 71 15.06 -6.88 -7.92
CA MET A 71 16.08 -5.95 -7.43
C MET A 71 17.47 -6.24 -8.02
N MET A 72 17.85 -7.52 -8.13
CA MET A 72 19.16 -7.92 -8.67
C MET A 72 19.26 -7.74 -10.19
N ASN A 73 18.18 -8.03 -10.93
CA ASN A 73 18.17 -7.96 -12.39
C ASN A 73 17.85 -6.55 -12.92
N GLY A 74 17.42 -5.64 -12.06
CA GLY A 74 16.89 -4.34 -12.46
C GLY A 74 17.02 -3.30 -11.36
N GLY A 75 18.25 -2.94 -10.98
CA GLY A 75 18.55 -1.69 -10.28
C GLY A 75 18.24 -0.43 -11.10
N ASN A 76 17.19 -0.45 -11.92
CA ASN A 76 16.60 0.71 -12.55
C ASN A 76 15.35 1.07 -11.76
N ASN A 77 15.44 2.17 -11.03
CA ASN A 77 14.28 2.96 -10.60
C ASN A 77 13.39 3.22 -11.82
N GLY A 78 12.38 2.39 -12.00
CA GLY A 78 11.46 2.45 -13.11
C GLY A 78 10.08 2.83 -12.63
N GLU A 79 9.72 4.08 -12.88
CA GLU A 79 8.43 4.39 -13.49
C GLU A 79 7.21 4.36 -12.54
N LEU A 80 7.19 5.32 -11.60
CA LEU A 80 5.91 5.96 -11.29
C LEU A 80 5.52 6.81 -12.50
N ALA A 81 4.41 6.40 -13.10
CA ALA A 81 3.76 6.98 -14.26
C ALA A 81 3.77 8.52 -14.30
N ALA A 82 4.13 9.05 -15.46
CA ALA A 82 3.53 10.27 -15.98
C ALA A 82 3.02 9.99 -17.39
N ASP A 83 1.85 9.35 -17.45
CA ASP A 83 0.92 9.56 -18.55
C ASP A 83 0.64 11.07 -18.64
N GLY A 84 1.13 11.70 -19.71
CA GLY A 84 1.14 13.16 -19.80
C GLY A 84 1.81 13.68 -21.06
N GLY A 85 1.49 13.10 -22.22
CA GLY A 85 2.05 13.53 -23.49
C GLY A 85 1.08 13.31 -24.64
N LYS A 86 0.02 14.13 -24.71
CA LYS A 86 -0.81 14.28 -25.91
C LYS A 86 0.11 14.46 -27.13
N LYS A 87 0.04 13.52 -28.08
CA LYS A 87 0.49 13.77 -29.44
C LYS A 87 -0.70 14.32 -30.24
N GLU A 88 -0.78 15.64 -30.29
CA GLU A 88 -1.44 16.35 -31.40
C GLU A 88 -0.39 17.22 -32.08
N ALA A 89 -0.10 16.89 -33.34
CA ALA A 89 0.26 17.74 -34.48
C ALA A 89 0.92 16.88 -35.56
#